data_AF-A0A0P5XL57-F1
#
_entry.id   AF-A0A0P5XL57-F1
#
_cell.length_a   1.000
_cell.length_b   1.000
_cell.length_c   1.000
_cell.angle_alpha   90.00
_cell.angle_beta   90.00
_cell.angle_gamma   90.00
#
_symmetry.space_group_name_H-M   'P 1'
#
loop_
_entity.id
_entity.type
_entity.pdbx_description
1 polymer ?
#
loop_
_entity_poly.entity_id
_entity_poly.type
_entity_poly.pdbx_seq_one_letter_code
_entity_poly.pdbx_strand_id
1 'polypeptide(L)'
;MVHFSNNVKTMQQTCSLKITYCVLDVGDHRLKANCCLFGSGLFVACKYPILAVEFQPFQFRTHYAKFFSYGVLCLKIQINKERIAYVANLHGQAYQGKEPVLYHQLSESLSAINAFRLKTRLPEENVIFDVVCGDFNFDNMSPGDAATQNHPLFNQYIDACSKRPGEDHHWTVGTELRQLRMHEPIVSTADALRHVLIDDVRRRQYVLDADVEEQTTALASIDPSTDKNGKVVCESWGGKRRIDRILLRKDSPAQVVGYGFSSVLAGLTDHIPVTLSLKVATD
;
A
#
# COMPACT_ATOMS: atom_id res chain seq x y z
N MET A 1 3.16 -7.05 2.20
CA MET A 1 3.59 -6.08 3.23
C MET A 1 2.37 -5.77 4.06
N VAL A 2 2.48 -5.57 5.38
CA VAL A 2 1.32 -5.47 6.27
C VAL A 2 1.52 -4.31 7.23
N HIS A 3 0.52 -3.44 7.33
CA HIS A 3 0.48 -2.33 8.28
C HIS A 3 -0.17 -2.81 9.59
N PHE A 4 0.48 -2.57 10.73
CA PHE A 4 -0.05 -2.94 12.04
C PHE A 4 0.17 -1.79 13.02
N SER A 5 -0.90 -1.18 13.52
CA SER A 5 -0.81 -0.03 14.42
C SER A 5 -0.55 -0.39 15.89
N ASN A 6 -0.83 -1.63 16.34
CA ASN A 6 -0.92 -1.90 17.79
C ASN A 6 -0.08 -3.06 18.38
N ASN A 7 0.77 -3.78 17.62
CA ASN A 7 1.60 -4.86 18.18
C ASN A 7 2.98 -5.03 17.51
N VAL A 8 3.61 -3.91 17.24
CA VAL A 8 4.82 -3.78 16.43
C VAL A 8 6.03 -4.53 17.04
N LYS A 9 6.15 -4.59 18.38
CA LYS A 9 7.24 -5.32 19.09
C LYS A 9 7.11 -6.85 19.03
N THR A 10 5.90 -7.39 19.19
CA THR A 10 5.63 -8.83 19.11
C THR A 10 5.87 -9.36 17.70
N MET A 11 5.54 -8.54 16.68
CA MET A 11 5.85 -8.85 15.29
C MET A 11 7.35 -8.89 15.02
N GLN A 12 8.14 -7.95 15.55
CA GLN A 12 9.60 -7.97 15.41
C GLN A 12 10.21 -9.25 15.98
N GLN A 13 9.76 -9.71 17.15
CA GLN A 13 10.21 -10.96 17.77
C GLN A 13 9.82 -12.21 16.97
N THR A 14 8.66 -12.18 16.31
CA THR A 14 8.21 -13.30 15.47
C THR A 14 8.95 -13.32 14.12
N CYS A 15 9.20 -12.14 13.53
CA CYS A 15 9.93 -12.00 12.27
C CYS A 15 11.43 -12.31 12.42
N SER A 16 12.06 -11.97 13.54
CA SER A 16 13.50 -12.18 13.77
C SER A 16 13.91 -13.66 13.78
N LEU A 17 12.96 -14.60 13.91
CA LEU A 17 13.22 -16.03 13.79
C LEU A 17 13.51 -16.49 12.35
N LYS A 18 13.16 -15.69 11.32
CA LYS A 18 13.34 -16.03 9.89
C LYS A 18 13.87 -14.88 9.02
N ILE A 19 13.91 -13.65 9.54
CA ILE A 19 14.25 -12.43 8.81
C ILE A 19 15.36 -11.68 9.57
N THR A 20 16.42 -11.33 8.86
CA THR A 20 17.67 -10.81 9.45
C THR A 20 17.63 -9.29 9.70
N TYR A 21 16.98 -8.52 8.83
CA TYR A 21 17.00 -7.05 8.88
C TYR A 21 15.59 -6.49 9.02
N CYS A 22 15.37 -5.67 10.05
CA CYS A 22 14.08 -5.07 10.34
C CYS A 22 14.24 -3.56 10.60
N VAL A 23 13.38 -2.75 9.98
CA VAL A 23 13.24 -1.31 10.24
C VAL A 23 11.82 -1.08 10.73
N LEU A 24 11.70 -0.44 11.90
CA LEU A 24 10.47 -0.37 12.67
C LEU A 24 10.19 1.06 13.09
N ASP A 25 8.93 1.47 12.97
CA ASP A 25 8.40 2.72 13.53
C ASP A 25 9.27 3.94 13.25
N VAL A 26 9.70 4.05 11.99
CA VAL A 26 10.44 5.22 11.52
C VAL A 26 9.52 6.42 11.54
N GLY A 27 9.80 7.42 12.36
CA GLY A 27 8.92 8.56 12.51
C GLY A 27 9.67 9.80 12.91
N ASP A 28 9.13 10.96 12.55
CA ASP A 28 9.60 12.22 13.11
C ASP A 28 8.87 12.48 14.43
N HIS A 29 9.47 12.02 15.53
CA HIS A 29 8.91 12.13 16.89
C HIS A 29 9.13 13.51 17.53
N ARG A 30 9.46 14.55 16.75
CA ARG A 30 9.59 15.92 17.27
C ARG A 30 8.20 16.50 17.55
N LEU A 31 8.06 17.29 18.63
CA LEU A 31 6.80 17.96 18.99
C LEU A 31 6.20 18.78 17.83
N LYS A 32 7.05 19.41 17.02
CA LYS A 32 6.63 20.19 15.84
C LYS A 32 6.20 19.34 14.64
N ALA A 33 6.52 18.05 14.62
CA ALA A 33 6.29 17.16 13.49
C ALA A 33 5.04 16.29 13.66
N ASN A 34 4.86 15.65 14.82
CA ASN A 34 3.67 14.81 15.11
C ASN A 34 3.14 14.95 16.55
N CYS A 35 3.47 16.03 17.26
CA CYS A 35 3.15 16.22 18.68
C CYS A 35 3.67 15.09 19.60
N CYS A 36 4.68 14.32 19.17
CA CYS A 36 5.21 13.16 19.88
C CYS A 36 4.20 12.02 20.13
N LEU A 37 3.10 11.93 19.36
CA LEU A 37 2.03 10.96 19.63
C LEU A 37 2.22 9.64 18.88
N PHE A 38 1.79 9.58 17.61
CA PHE A 38 1.79 8.34 16.83
C PHE A 38 2.92 8.36 15.79
N GLY A 39 3.67 7.26 15.72
CA GLY A 39 4.69 7.05 14.70
C GLY A 39 4.11 6.84 13.31
N SER A 40 4.92 6.42 12.34
CA SER A 40 4.43 6.18 10.97
C SER A 40 3.63 4.88 10.83
N GLY A 41 3.83 3.96 11.78
CA GLY A 41 3.39 2.57 11.69
C GLY A 41 4.00 1.80 10.51
N LEU A 42 5.00 2.36 9.83
CA LEU A 42 5.73 1.66 8.78
C LEU A 42 6.66 0.60 9.38
N PHE A 43 6.64 -0.56 8.75
CA PHE A 43 7.51 -1.67 9.08
C PHE A 43 8.05 -2.30 7.80
N VAL A 44 9.36 -2.53 7.76
CA VAL A 44 10.01 -3.28 6.68
C VAL A 44 10.84 -4.39 7.28
N ALA A 45 10.59 -5.60 6.80
CA ALA A 45 11.34 -6.80 7.12
C ALA A 45 12.04 -7.30 5.84
N CYS A 46 13.36 -7.47 5.89
CA CYS A 46 14.18 -7.80 4.74
C CYS A 46 15.16 -8.95 5.06
N LYS A 47 15.30 -9.89 4.12
CA LYS A 47 16.29 -10.97 4.20
C LYS A 47 17.71 -10.50 3.85
N TYR A 48 17.82 -9.35 3.19
CA TYR A 48 19.05 -8.82 2.62
C TYR A 48 19.56 -7.62 3.44
N PRO A 49 20.89 -7.41 3.52
CA PRO A 49 21.46 -6.26 4.21
C PRO A 49 20.88 -4.93 3.71
N ILE A 50 20.50 -4.07 4.66
CA ILE A 50 20.06 -2.70 4.39
C ILE A 50 21.30 -1.80 4.43
N LEU A 51 21.63 -1.18 3.30
CA LEU A 51 22.81 -0.33 3.13
C LEU A 51 22.52 1.14 3.50
N ALA A 52 21.32 1.61 3.21
CA ALA A 52 20.87 2.94 3.56
C ALA A 52 19.36 2.93 3.81
N VAL A 53 18.91 3.81 4.69
CA VAL A 53 17.51 3.98 5.04
C VAL A 53 17.23 5.45 5.32
N GLU A 54 16.10 5.96 4.83
CA GLU A 54 15.68 7.34 5.05
C GLU A 54 14.15 7.41 5.10
N PHE A 55 13.61 8.07 6.12
CA PHE A 55 12.18 8.31 6.25
C PHE A 55 11.88 9.79 5.97
N GLN A 56 10.92 10.05 5.09
CA GLN A 56 10.44 11.38 4.77
C GLN A 56 8.98 11.53 5.22
N PRO A 57 8.69 12.31 6.28
CA PRO A 57 7.32 12.60 6.67
C PRO A 57 6.65 13.58 5.70
N PHE A 58 5.35 13.39 5.47
CA PHE A 58 4.56 14.28 4.64
C PHE A 58 4.27 15.62 5.32
N GLN A 59 4.45 16.68 4.54
CA GLN A 59 4.17 18.05 4.96
C GLN A 59 2.73 18.44 4.62
N PHE A 60 2.22 18.00 3.47
CA PHE A 60 0.84 18.25 3.06
C PHE A 60 -0.11 17.25 3.71
N ARG A 61 -0.95 17.73 4.63
CA ARG A 61 -1.85 16.89 5.44
C ARG A 61 -3.00 17.70 6.02
N THR A 62 -4.10 17.03 6.33
CA THR A 62 -5.24 17.62 7.04
C THR A 62 -4.93 17.91 8.51
N HIS A 63 -5.82 18.62 9.19
CA HIS A 63 -5.62 18.99 10.58
C HIS A 63 -5.50 17.78 11.53
N TYR A 64 -6.35 16.76 11.38
CA TYR A 64 -6.33 15.58 12.24
C TYR A 64 -5.07 14.72 11.99
N ALA A 65 -4.60 14.69 10.74
CA ALA A 65 -3.43 13.91 10.35
C ALA A 65 -2.11 14.44 10.94
N LYS A 66 -2.12 15.62 11.60
CA LYS A 66 -0.96 16.14 12.35
C LYS A 66 -0.54 15.25 13.52
N PHE A 67 -1.42 14.37 14.00
CA PHE A 67 -1.10 13.43 15.07
C PHE A 67 -0.39 12.15 14.59
N PHE A 68 -0.33 11.93 13.27
CA PHE A 68 0.28 10.77 12.64
C PHE A 68 1.51 11.16 11.83
N SER A 69 2.52 10.29 11.78
CA SER A 69 3.71 10.50 10.96
C SER A 69 3.58 9.76 9.61
N TYR A 70 2.56 10.08 8.82
CA TYR A 70 2.45 9.58 7.44
C TYR A 70 3.69 10.00 6.64
N GLY A 71 4.12 9.15 5.71
CA GLY A 71 5.35 9.38 4.97
C GLY A 71 5.78 8.22 4.10
N VAL A 72 6.99 8.32 3.58
CA VAL A 72 7.65 7.28 2.80
C VAL A 72 8.97 6.88 3.44
N LEU A 73 9.17 5.57 3.60
CA LEU A 73 10.42 4.97 4.04
C LEU A 73 11.17 4.41 2.84
N CYS A 74 12.29 5.03 2.49
CA CYS A 74 13.19 4.61 1.42
C CYS A 74 14.30 3.72 1.97
N LEU A 75 14.59 2.63 1.28
CA LEU A 75 15.66 1.69 1.60
C LEU A 75 16.49 1.39 0.36
N LYS A 76 17.80 1.25 0.59
CA LYS A 76 18.74 0.63 -0.34
C LYS A 76 19.18 -0.70 0.24
N ILE A 77 18.99 -1.79 -0.51
CA ILE A 77 19.28 -3.14 -0.05
C ILE A 77 20.34 -3.82 -0.93
N GLN A 78 21.18 -4.64 -0.32
CA GLN A 78 22.21 -5.41 -1.00
C GLN A 78 21.74 -6.83 -1.26
N ILE A 79 21.40 -7.16 -2.50
CA ILE A 79 20.90 -8.49 -2.85
C ILE A 79 22.04 -9.51 -2.85
N ASN A 80 23.21 -9.11 -3.37
CA ASN A 80 24.47 -9.83 -3.26
C ASN A 80 25.64 -8.83 -3.39
N LYS A 81 26.88 -9.32 -3.52
CA LYS A 81 28.07 -8.44 -3.60
C LYS A 81 28.03 -7.42 -4.73
N GLU A 82 27.33 -7.73 -5.82
CA GLU A 82 27.35 -6.94 -7.07
C GLU A 82 26.02 -6.23 -7.32
N ARG A 83 24.92 -6.72 -6.75
CA ARG A 83 23.56 -6.29 -7.07
C ARG A 83 22.89 -5.60 -5.89
N ILE A 84 22.33 -4.42 -6.15
CA ILE A 84 21.56 -3.65 -5.17
C ILE A 84 20.14 -3.41 -5.67
N ALA A 85 19.25 -3.06 -4.76
CA ALA A 85 17.89 -2.67 -5.10
C ALA A 85 17.38 -1.54 -4.22
N TYR A 86 16.38 -0.83 -4.72
CA TYR A 86 15.67 0.22 -4.00
C TYR A 86 14.26 -0.24 -3.67
N VAL A 87 13.82 0.07 -2.44
CA VAL A 87 12.45 -0.17 -1.99
C VAL A 87 11.98 1.08 -1.26
N ALA A 88 10.81 1.59 -1.64
CA ALA A 88 10.11 2.64 -0.91
C ALA A 88 8.79 2.06 -0.36
N ASN A 89 8.54 2.25 0.93
CA ASN A 89 7.29 1.88 1.59
C ASN A 89 6.53 3.15 2.00
N LEU A 90 5.36 3.36 1.40
CA LEU A 90 4.48 4.50 1.57
C LEU A 90 3.35 4.17 2.54
N HIS A 91 3.01 5.12 3.40
CA HIS A 91 1.73 5.15 4.08
C HIS A 91 1.11 6.54 3.89
N GLY A 92 0.17 6.62 2.93
CA GLY A 92 -0.58 7.84 2.62
C GLY A 92 -1.65 8.13 3.67
N GLN A 93 -2.12 9.37 3.72
CA GLN A 93 -3.16 9.77 4.67
C GLN A 93 -4.51 9.13 4.32
N ALA A 94 -5.15 8.46 5.28
CA ALA A 94 -6.55 8.08 5.15
C ALA A 94 -7.47 9.32 5.00
N TYR A 95 -8.73 9.10 4.60
CA TYR A 95 -9.82 10.08 4.68
C TYR A 95 -9.41 11.51 4.28
N GLN A 96 -8.92 11.70 3.05
CA GLN A 96 -8.41 13.00 2.61
C GLN A 96 -9.48 14.11 2.54
N GLY A 97 -10.76 13.74 2.53
CA GLY A 97 -11.88 14.67 2.30
C GLY A 97 -11.87 15.20 0.87
N LYS A 98 -12.19 16.48 0.71
CA LYS A 98 -12.25 17.17 -0.60
C LYS A 98 -10.89 17.68 -1.10
N GLU A 99 -9.93 17.82 -0.19
CA GLU A 99 -8.61 18.33 -0.53
C GLU A 99 -7.78 17.24 -1.22
N PRO A 100 -6.97 17.56 -2.25
CA PRO A 100 -6.18 16.59 -3.00
C PRO A 100 -4.90 16.18 -2.24
N VAL A 101 -5.05 15.78 -0.97
CA VAL A 101 -3.93 15.50 -0.07
C VAL A 101 -3.06 14.37 -0.61
N LEU A 102 -3.66 13.26 -1.03
CA LEU A 102 -2.92 12.11 -1.53
C LEU A 102 -2.14 12.44 -2.80
N TYR A 103 -2.66 13.29 -3.68
CA TYR A 103 -1.93 13.77 -4.85
C TYR A 103 -0.63 14.48 -4.44
N HIS A 104 -0.70 15.40 -3.46
CA HIS A 104 0.48 16.10 -2.95
C HIS A 104 1.45 15.16 -2.24
N GLN A 105 0.95 14.21 -1.45
CA GLN A 105 1.79 13.21 -0.77
C GLN A 105 2.51 12.28 -1.77
N LEU A 106 1.87 11.96 -2.91
CA LEU A 106 2.53 11.23 -3.99
C LEU A 106 3.64 12.06 -4.66
N SER A 107 3.45 13.37 -4.78
CA SER A 107 4.50 14.30 -5.26
C SER A 107 5.68 14.37 -4.30
N GLU A 108 5.40 14.50 -2.99
CA GLU A 108 6.43 14.45 -1.94
C GLU A 108 7.18 13.12 -1.97
N SER A 109 6.46 12.00 -2.11
CA SER A 109 7.03 10.67 -2.22
C SER A 109 7.97 10.54 -3.42
N LEU A 110 7.52 10.98 -4.61
CA LEU A 110 8.32 10.93 -5.81
C LEU A 110 9.61 11.75 -5.68
N SER A 111 9.52 12.94 -5.08
CA SER A 111 10.68 13.79 -4.79
C SER A 111 11.66 13.09 -3.83
N ALA A 112 11.16 12.56 -2.71
CA ALA A 112 11.96 11.89 -1.70
C ALA A 112 12.66 10.64 -2.23
N ILE A 113 11.95 9.82 -3.01
CA ILE A 113 12.51 8.62 -3.64
C ILE A 113 13.65 9.01 -4.59
N ASN A 114 13.45 10.01 -5.45
CA ASN A 114 14.48 10.45 -6.40
C ASN A 114 15.69 11.06 -5.69
N ALA A 115 15.47 11.87 -4.65
CA ALA A 115 16.55 12.44 -3.84
C ALA A 115 17.36 11.36 -3.12
N PHE A 116 16.68 10.37 -2.51
CA PHE A 116 17.34 9.25 -1.85
C PHE A 116 18.20 8.43 -2.81
N ARG A 117 17.68 8.12 -4.01
CA ARG A 117 18.44 7.42 -5.06
C ARG A 117 19.67 8.22 -5.49
N LEU A 118 19.51 9.52 -5.76
CA LEU A 118 20.62 10.38 -6.16
C LEU A 118 21.71 10.45 -5.08
N LYS A 119 21.31 10.54 -3.81
CA LYS A 119 22.21 10.63 -2.66
C LYS A 119 22.96 9.33 -2.38
N THR A 120 22.34 8.18 -2.60
CA THR A 120 22.86 6.88 -2.13
C THR A 120 23.41 5.99 -3.24
N ARG A 121 23.16 6.31 -4.52
CA ARG A 121 23.68 5.54 -5.67
C ARG A 121 25.16 5.84 -5.90
N LEU A 122 25.97 4.79 -6.03
CA LEU A 122 27.35 4.88 -6.51
C LEU A 122 27.40 4.66 -8.04
N PRO A 123 28.39 5.22 -8.76
CA PRO A 123 28.43 5.18 -10.24
C PRO A 123 28.36 3.77 -10.85
N GLU A 124 29.02 2.79 -10.24
CA GLU A 124 29.17 1.42 -10.78
C GLU A 124 28.16 0.41 -10.21
N GLU A 125 27.09 0.88 -9.57
CA GLU A 125 26.13 -0.03 -8.93
C GLU A 125 25.14 -0.64 -9.93
N ASN A 126 25.08 -1.98 -9.93
CA ASN A 126 24.08 -2.74 -10.64
C ASN A 126 22.75 -2.75 -9.86
N VAL A 127 21.85 -1.83 -10.23
CA VAL A 127 20.50 -1.72 -9.66
C VAL A 127 19.58 -2.69 -10.35
N ILE A 128 19.15 -3.75 -9.65
CA ILE A 128 18.37 -4.82 -10.27
C ILE A 128 16.86 -4.66 -10.20
N PHE A 129 16.36 -3.89 -9.24
CA PHE A 129 14.97 -3.45 -9.20
C PHE A 129 14.80 -2.21 -8.32
N ASP A 130 13.74 -1.48 -8.58
CA ASP A 130 13.30 -0.33 -7.80
C ASP A 130 11.78 -0.39 -7.65
N VAL A 131 11.31 -0.51 -6.41
CA VAL A 131 9.91 -0.77 -6.08
C VAL A 131 9.37 0.28 -5.13
N VAL A 132 8.15 0.76 -5.40
CA VAL A 132 7.35 1.57 -4.45
C VAL A 132 6.14 0.75 -4.03
N CYS A 133 5.88 0.65 -2.74
CA CYS A 133 4.78 -0.15 -2.23
C CYS A 133 4.19 0.45 -0.95
N GLY A 134 3.09 -0.13 -0.48
CA GLY A 134 2.46 0.24 0.79
C GLY A 134 0.99 0.57 0.65
N ASP A 135 0.44 1.27 1.64
CA ASP A 135 -0.94 1.75 1.65
C ASP A 135 -0.97 3.17 1.08
N PHE A 136 -1.57 3.30 -0.10
CA PHE A 136 -1.68 4.57 -0.81
C PHE A 136 -2.94 5.33 -0.42
N ASN A 137 -3.90 4.69 0.27
CA ASN A 137 -5.21 5.23 0.65
C ASN A 137 -6.09 5.75 -0.50
N PHE A 138 -5.74 5.52 -1.77
CA PHE A 138 -6.60 5.78 -2.94
C PHE A 138 -6.63 4.61 -3.91
N ASP A 139 -7.75 4.42 -4.59
CA ASP A 139 -7.93 3.34 -5.56
C ASP A 139 -7.85 3.84 -7.02
N ASN A 140 -7.84 2.90 -7.98
CA ASN A 140 -7.66 3.23 -9.39
C ASN A 140 -8.98 3.43 -10.16
N MET A 141 -10.13 3.52 -9.50
CA MET A 141 -11.44 3.50 -10.17
C MET A 141 -12.44 4.53 -9.60
N SER A 142 -12.35 4.87 -8.33
CA SER A 142 -13.22 5.80 -7.62
C SER A 142 -13.15 7.22 -8.21
N PRO A 143 -14.29 7.92 -8.39
CA PRO A 143 -14.30 9.28 -8.91
C PRO A 143 -13.50 10.28 -8.07
N GLY A 144 -13.56 10.17 -6.74
CA GLY A 144 -12.84 11.04 -5.80
C GLY A 144 -11.32 10.95 -5.90
N ASP A 145 -10.81 9.90 -6.55
CA ASP A 145 -9.38 9.62 -6.70
C ASP A 145 -8.84 9.96 -8.11
N ALA A 146 -9.68 10.46 -9.01
CA ALA A 146 -9.35 10.66 -10.43
C ALA A 146 -8.10 11.52 -10.68
N ALA A 147 -7.87 12.57 -9.88
CA ALA A 147 -6.66 13.38 -9.98
C ALA A 147 -5.40 12.56 -9.62
N THR A 148 -5.47 11.78 -8.54
CA THR A 148 -4.35 10.96 -8.06
C THR A 148 -4.05 9.78 -8.99
N GLN A 149 -5.07 9.21 -9.64
CA GLN A 149 -4.92 8.17 -10.68
C GLN A 149 -4.04 8.63 -11.85
N ASN A 150 -4.03 9.92 -12.15
CA ASN A 150 -3.23 10.53 -13.22
C ASN A 150 -1.90 11.12 -12.73
N HIS A 151 -1.48 10.82 -11.51
CA HIS A 151 -0.28 11.42 -10.91
C HIS A 151 1.01 11.06 -11.69
N PRO A 152 1.97 11.99 -11.87
CA PRO A 152 3.22 11.77 -12.60
C PRO A 152 4.10 10.61 -12.10
N LEU A 153 3.89 10.12 -10.89
CA LEU A 153 4.55 8.91 -10.37
C LEU A 153 4.36 7.71 -11.31
N PHE A 154 3.17 7.55 -11.90
CA PHE A 154 2.86 6.47 -12.84
C PHE A 154 3.55 6.63 -14.22
N ASN A 155 4.17 7.79 -14.48
CA ASN A 155 5.06 7.94 -15.62
C ASN A 155 6.39 7.21 -15.39
N GLN A 156 6.82 7.03 -14.13
CA GLN A 156 8.08 6.37 -13.76
C GLN A 156 7.90 4.94 -13.25
N TYR A 157 6.75 4.62 -12.68
CA TYR A 157 6.44 3.32 -12.10
C TYR A 157 5.21 2.68 -12.74
N ILE A 158 5.23 1.36 -12.88
CA ILE A 158 4.15 0.54 -13.43
C ILE A 158 3.42 -0.13 -12.28
N ASP A 159 2.09 -0.03 -12.28
CA ASP A 159 1.20 -0.85 -11.48
C ASP A 159 0.74 -2.06 -12.30
N ALA A 160 1.15 -3.28 -11.92
CA ALA A 160 0.79 -4.50 -12.66
C ALA A 160 -0.72 -4.81 -12.65
N CYS A 161 -1.47 -4.22 -11.71
CA CYS A 161 -2.92 -4.37 -11.61
C CYS A 161 -3.68 -3.34 -12.47
N SER A 162 -3.03 -2.24 -12.87
CA SER A 162 -3.66 -1.16 -13.62
C SER A 162 -3.48 -1.34 -15.12
N LYS A 163 -4.57 -1.23 -15.88
CA LYS A 163 -4.50 -1.13 -17.34
C LYS A 163 -4.22 0.31 -17.79
N ARG A 164 -4.86 1.26 -17.10
CA ARG A 164 -4.79 2.71 -17.30
C ARG A 164 -5.40 3.42 -16.09
N PRO A 165 -5.20 4.74 -15.94
CA PRO A 165 -5.94 5.52 -14.94
C PRO A 165 -7.45 5.28 -15.07
N GLY A 166 -8.12 4.98 -13.96
CA GLY A 166 -9.56 4.68 -13.94
C GLY A 166 -9.93 3.22 -14.27
N GLU A 167 -8.97 2.36 -14.62
CA GLU A 167 -9.26 0.96 -15.00
C GLU A 167 -8.18 -0.03 -14.55
N ASP A 168 -8.60 -0.99 -13.71
CA ASP A 168 -7.80 -2.16 -13.36
C ASP A 168 -8.10 -3.38 -14.24
N HIS A 169 -7.21 -4.38 -14.21
CA HIS A 169 -7.47 -5.67 -14.82
C HIS A 169 -8.65 -6.39 -14.16
N HIS A 170 -9.38 -7.21 -14.92
CA HIS A 170 -10.58 -7.90 -14.41
C HIS A 170 -10.29 -8.90 -13.28
N TRP A 171 -9.05 -9.38 -13.17
CA TRP A 171 -8.62 -10.33 -12.15
C TRP A 171 -8.29 -9.67 -10.81
N THR A 172 -8.29 -8.33 -10.73
CA THR A 172 -7.99 -7.61 -9.49
C THR A 172 -9.19 -7.59 -8.54
N VAL A 173 -8.87 -7.46 -7.26
CA VAL A 173 -9.84 -7.27 -6.18
C VAL A 173 -9.43 -6.06 -5.35
N GLY A 174 -10.36 -5.51 -4.58
CA GLY A 174 -10.07 -4.48 -3.59
C GLY A 174 -9.23 -5.05 -2.44
N THR A 175 -8.57 -4.16 -1.72
CA THR A 175 -7.66 -4.52 -0.62
C THR A 175 -8.12 -4.02 0.74
N GLU A 176 -9.23 -3.30 0.81
CA GLU A 176 -9.79 -2.79 2.05
C GLU A 176 -11.13 -3.48 2.36
N LEU A 177 -11.19 -4.14 3.51
CA LEU A 177 -12.38 -4.81 4.01
C LEU A 177 -13.33 -3.78 4.65
N ARG A 178 -14.63 -4.09 4.59
CA ARG A 178 -15.64 -3.40 5.40
C ARG A 178 -15.40 -3.73 6.86
N GLN A 179 -14.91 -2.76 7.64
CA GLN A 179 -14.50 -2.97 9.03
C GLN A 179 -15.62 -3.53 9.91
N LEU A 180 -16.89 -3.13 9.68
CA LEU A 180 -18.03 -3.66 10.42
C LEU A 180 -18.27 -5.17 10.22
N ARG A 181 -17.72 -5.77 9.17
CA ARG A 181 -18.00 -7.14 8.73
C ARG A 181 -16.76 -8.05 8.74
N MET A 182 -15.56 -7.51 8.93
CA MET A 182 -14.29 -8.26 8.83
C MET A 182 -14.12 -9.41 9.85
N HIS A 183 -14.91 -9.39 10.92
CA HIS A 183 -14.91 -10.43 11.96
C HIS A 183 -16.02 -11.48 11.77
N GLU A 184 -16.85 -11.36 10.74
CA GLU A 184 -17.89 -12.36 10.46
C GLU A 184 -17.26 -13.72 10.09
N PRO A 185 -17.88 -14.85 10.47
CA PRO A 185 -17.32 -16.19 10.21
C PRO A 185 -16.98 -16.48 8.73
N ILE A 186 -17.72 -15.88 7.81
CA ILE A 186 -17.55 -16.06 6.36
C ILE A 186 -16.33 -15.34 5.77
N VAL A 187 -15.67 -14.47 6.55
CA VAL A 187 -14.50 -13.69 6.10
C VAL A 187 -13.32 -13.72 7.09
N SER A 188 -13.52 -14.26 8.30
CA SER A 188 -12.52 -14.23 9.37
C SER A 188 -11.47 -15.35 9.32
N THR A 189 -11.51 -16.25 8.33
CA THR A 189 -10.46 -17.27 8.10
C THR A 189 -9.87 -17.13 6.70
N ALA A 190 -8.62 -17.56 6.52
CA ALA A 190 -7.91 -17.42 5.25
C ALA A 190 -8.64 -18.12 4.09
N ASP A 191 -9.17 -19.32 4.32
CA ASP A 191 -9.94 -20.04 3.30
C ASP A 191 -11.29 -19.36 3.03
N ALA A 192 -12.00 -18.91 4.07
CA ALA A 192 -13.29 -18.25 3.89
C ALA A 192 -13.16 -16.92 3.11
N LEU A 193 -12.19 -16.07 3.50
CA LEU A 193 -11.89 -14.83 2.78
C LEU A 193 -11.48 -15.12 1.33
N ARG A 194 -10.69 -16.16 1.05
CA ARG A 194 -10.36 -16.54 -0.32
C ARG A 194 -11.61 -16.83 -1.18
N HIS A 195 -12.60 -17.53 -0.63
CA HIS A 195 -13.87 -17.79 -1.32
C HIS A 195 -14.69 -16.51 -1.53
N VAL A 196 -14.66 -15.59 -0.56
CA VAL A 196 -15.30 -14.27 -0.69
C VAL A 196 -14.67 -13.44 -1.81
N LEU A 197 -13.33 -13.43 -1.93
CA LEU A 197 -12.63 -12.60 -2.92
C LEU A 197 -12.92 -13.01 -4.37
N ILE A 198 -13.15 -14.30 -4.64
CA ILE A 198 -13.41 -14.81 -6.01
C ILE A 198 -14.88 -14.76 -6.43
N ASP A 199 -15.81 -14.42 -5.52
CA ASP A 199 -17.24 -14.28 -5.80
C ASP A 199 -17.60 -12.79 -5.83
N ASP A 200 -18.04 -12.28 -6.98
CA ASP A 200 -18.27 -10.84 -7.16
C ASP A 200 -19.32 -10.25 -6.20
N VAL A 201 -20.39 -11.00 -5.92
CA VAL A 201 -21.47 -10.52 -5.06
C VAL A 201 -21.02 -10.55 -3.61
N ARG A 202 -20.38 -11.64 -3.18
CA ARG A 202 -19.83 -11.74 -1.81
C ARG A 202 -18.72 -10.75 -1.59
N ARG A 203 -17.84 -10.52 -2.58
CA ARG A 203 -16.76 -9.55 -2.47
C ARG A 203 -17.30 -8.17 -2.13
N ARG A 204 -18.36 -7.71 -2.79
CA ARG A 204 -19.03 -6.44 -2.44
C ARG A 204 -19.53 -6.37 -1.00
N GLN A 205 -19.98 -7.49 -0.44
CA GLN A 205 -20.48 -7.55 0.93
C GLN A 205 -19.39 -7.32 1.97
N TYR A 206 -18.12 -7.64 1.67
CA TYR A 206 -17.04 -7.62 2.66
C TYR A 206 -15.84 -6.77 2.30
N VAL A 207 -15.69 -6.35 1.04
CA VAL A 207 -14.63 -5.48 0.53
C VAL A 207 -15.29 -4.16 0.10
N LEU A 208 -14.61 -3.04 0.38
CA LEU A 208 -15.10 -1.74 -0.04
C LEU A 208 -15.15 -1.63 -1.57
N ASP A 209 -16.22 -0.98 -2.01
CA ASP A 209 -16.54 -0.70 -3.40
C ASP A 209 -15.67 0.47 -3.91
N ALA A 210 -15.30 0.45 -5.18
CA ALA A 210 -14.50 1.52 -5.81
C ALA A 210 -15.40 2.58 -6.47
N ASP A 211 -16.34 3.10 -5.69
CA ASP A 211 -17.33 4.12 -6.05
C ASP A 211 -17.24 5.36 -5.14
N VAL A 212 -16.06 5.60 -4.56
CA VAL A 212 -15.87 6.65 -3.55
C VAL A 212 -15.80 8.03 -4.22
N GLU A 213 -16.81 8.85 -3.95
CA GLU A 213 -16.85 10.27 -4.37
C GLU A 213 -15.99 11.16 -3.46
N GLU A 214 -16.03 10.92 -2.15
CA GLU A 214 -15.26 11.67 -1.15
C GLU A 214 -14.76 10.72 -0.04
N GLN A 215 -13.46 10.77 0.24
CA GLN A 215 -12.86 9.94 1.29
C GLN A 215 -13.10 10.55 2.67
N THR A 216 -14.13 10.07 3.37
CA THR A 216 -14.46 10.50 4.74
C THR A 216 -14.39 9.31 5.70
N THR A 217 -14.44 9.59 7.00
CA THR A 217 -14.49 8.56 8.03
C THR A 217 -15.73 7.66 7.93
N ALA A 218 -16.77 8.06 7.17
CA ALA A 218 -17.94 7.22 6.91
C ALA A 218 -17.59 5.91 6.19
N LEU A 219 -16.47 5.85 5.46
CA LEU A 219 -15.99 4.62 4.81
C LEU A 219 -15.71 3.49 5.81
N ALA A 220 -15.32 3.81 7.05
CA ALA A 220 -15.11 2.81 8.09
C ALA A 220 -16.42 2.14 8.55
N SER A 221 -17.57 2.75 8.30
CA SER A 221 -18.87 2.33 8.82
C SER A 221 -19.93 2.13 7.74
N ILE A 222 -19.53 1.95 6.47
CA ILE A 222 -20.46 1.84 5.34
C ILE A 222 -20.77 0.39 4.98
N ASP A 223 -22.07 0.10 4.90
CA ASP A 223 -22.59 -1.16 4.37
C ASP A 223 -22.67 -1.15 2.83
N PRO A 224 -22.68 -2.32 2.18
CA PRO A 224 -22.82 -2.39 0.72
C PRO A 224 -24.16 -1.81 0.27
N SER A 225 -24.13 -1.05 -0.82
CA SER A 225 -25.35 -0.57 -1.46
C SER A 225 -26.15 -1.74 -2.06
N THR A 226 -27.48 -1.64 -1.96
CA THR A 226 -28.41 -2.64 -2.49
C THR A 226 -29.18 -2.10 -3.68
N ASP A 227 -29.64 -3.00 -4.55
CA ASP A 227 -30.59 -2.69 -5.60
C ASP A 227 -31.97 -2.29 -5.03
N LYS A 228 -32.92 -1.97 -5.93
CA LYS A 228 -34.31 -1.64 -5.58
C LYS A 228 -35.07 -2.73 -4.82
N ASN A 229 -34.57 -3.97 -4.82
CA ASN A 229 -35.16 -5.11 -4.11
C ASN A 229 -34.44 -5.39 -2.79
N GLY A 230 -33.50 -4.54 -2.37
CA GLY A 230 -32.71 -4.73 -1.15
C GLY A 230 -31.62 -5.79 -1.28
N LYS A 231 -31.18 -6.15 -2.50
CA LYS A 231 -30.14 -7.16 -2.73
C LYS A 231 -28.82 -6.53 -3.19
N VAL A 232 -27.71 -7.04 -2.65
CA VAL A 232 -26.37 -6.75 -3.21
C VAL A 232 -26.19 -7.51 -4.53
N VAL A 233 -25.84 -6.80 -5.59
CA VAL A 233 -25.69 -7.33 -6.95
C VAL A 233 -24.26 -7.10 -7.47
N CYS A 234 -23.82 -7.86 -8.47
CA CYS A 234 -22.49 -7.64 -9.05
C CYS A 234 -22.42 -6.27 -9.74
N GLU A 235 -21.31 -5.55 -9.53
CA GLU A 235 -21.03 -4.25 -10.14
C GLU A 235 -19.56 -4.23 -10.60
N SER A 236 -19.27 -3.46 -11.66
CA SER A 236 -17.92 -3.43 -12.26
C SER A 236 -16.84 -2.88 -11.31
N TRP A 237 -17.22 -1.97 -10.41
CA TRP A 237 -16.46 -1.36 -9.32
C TRP A 237 -16.64 -2.11 -7.98
N GLY A 238 -17.47 -3.15 -7.96
CA GLY A 238 -17.88 -3.85 -6.75
C GLY A 238 -16.75 -4.61 -6.05
N GLY A 239 -16.45 -4.24 -4.81
CA GLY A 239 -15.40 -4.81 -3.99
C GLY A 239 -14.01 -4.64 -4.61
N LYS A 240 -13.77 -3.49 -5.25
CA LYS A 240 -12.53 -3.18 -6.00
C LYS A 240 -11.73 -2.01 -5.46
N ARG A 241 -12.03 -1.49 -4.26
CA ARG A 241 -11.22 -0.43 -3.63
C ARG A 241 -9.83 -0.96 -3.28
N ARG A 242 -8.89 -0.84 -4.21
CA ARG A 242 -7.51 -1.33 -4.12
C ARG A 242 -6.57 -0.17 -3.77
N ILE A 243 -6.33 -0.01 -2.49
CA ILE A 243 -5.49 1.06 -1.92
C ILE A 243 -4.07 0.58 -1.60
N ASP A 244 -3.87 -0.73 -1.46
CA ASP A 244 -2.56 -1.33 -1.24
C ASP A 244 -1.91 -1.67 -2.58
N ARG A 245 -0.71 -1.14 -2.84
CA ARG A 245 -0.06 -1.24 -4.15
C ARG A 245 1.40 -1.68 -4.03
N ILE A 246 1.89 -2.29 -5.12
CA ILE A 246 3.32 -2.54 -5.35
C ILE A 246 3.59 -2.17 -6.81
N LEU A 247 4.46 -1.20 -7.01
CA LEU A 247 4.79 -0.58 -8.27
C LEU A 247 6.26 -0.87 -8.61
N LEU A 248 6.53 -1.18 -9.88
CA LEU A 248 7.89 -1.44 -10.37
C LEU A 248 8.34 -0.27 -11.25
N ARG A 249 9.55 0.25 -11.02
CA ARG A 249 10.11 1.32 -11.86
C ARG A 249 10.33 0.83 -13.29
N LYS A 250 9.92 1.63 -14.29
CA LYS A 250 9.92 1.26 -15.73
C LYS A 250 11.29 0.88 -16.29
N ASP A 251 12.34 1.50 -15.77
CA ASP A 251 13.73 1.26 -16.17
C ASP A 251 14.41 0.13 -15.36
N SER A 252 13.67 -0.57 -14.49
CA SER A 252 14.20 -1.74 -13.78
C SER A 252 14.46 -2.89 -14.75
N PRO A 253 15.60 -3.60 -14.63
CA PRO A 253 15.87 -4.80 -15.44
C PRO A 253 15.04 -6.02 -15.00
N ALA A 254 14.36 -5.94 -13.85
CA ALA A 254 13.44 -6.97 -13.39
C ALA A 254 12.13 -7.01 -14.18
N GLN A 255 11.55 -8.19 -14.31
CA GLN A 255 10.25 -8.43 -14.91
C GLN A 255 9.26 -8.94 -13.86
N VAL A 256 8.02 -8.45 -13.91
CA VAL A 256 6.93 -8.98 -13.10
C VAL A 256 6.54 -10.36 -13.62
N VAL A 257 6.62 -11.37 -12.76
CA VAL A 257 6.23 -12.76 -13.09
C VAL A 257 5.05 -13.26 -12.26
N GLY A 258 4.63 -12.49 -11.26
CA GLY A 258 3.44 -12.81 -10.47
C GLY A 258 2.97 -11.65 -9.62
N TYR A 259 1.66 -11.57 -9.44
CA TYR A 259 1.00 -10.67 -8.50
C TYR A 259 -0.05 -11.48 -7.73
N GLY A 260 -0.24 -11.19 -6.45
CA GLY A 260 -1.19 -11.95 -5.63
C GLY A 260 -1.78 -11.15 -4.49
N PHE A 261 -3.01 -11.51 -4.12
CA PHE A 261 -3.76 -11.03 -2.96
C PHE A 261 -3.81 -12.15 -1.92
N SER A 262 -3.45 -11.86 -0.68
CA SER A 262 -3.28 -12.87 0.37
C SER A 262 -4.36 -12.77 1.43
N SER A 263 -5.03 -13.88 1.72
CA SER A 263 -6.04 -13.95 2.79
C SER A 263 -5.48 -14.39 4.14
N VAL A 264 -4.15 -14.55 4.28
CA VAL A 264 -3.51 -15.16 5.46
C VAL A 264 -3.73 -14.40 6.77
N LEU A 265 -4.16 -13.13 6.70
CA LEU A 265 -4.44 -12.28 7.85
C LEU A 265 -5.93 -11.99 8.06
N ALA A 266 -6.80 -12.79 7.45
CA ALA A 266 -8.24 -12.74 7.69
C ALA A 266 -8.57 -12.66 9.19
N GLY A 267 -9.46 -11.75 9.57
CA GLY A 267 -9.88 -11.52 10.96
C GLY A 267 -8.87 -10.75 11.83
N LEU A 268 -7.67 -10.46 11.34
CA LEU A 268 -6.61 -9.74 12.09
C LEU A 268 -6.40 -8.29 11.65
N THR A 269 -6.75 -7.97 10.42
CA THR A 269 -6.65 -6.62 9.82
C THR A 269 -7.74 -6.46 8.76
N ASP A 270 -8.13 -5.22 8.54
CA ASP A 270 -9.03 -4.79 7.48
C ASP A 270 -8.33 -4.65 6.11
N HIS A 271 -7.00 -4.77 6.03
CA HIS A 271 -6.28 -4.77 4.76
C HIS A 271 -5.97 -6.18 4.26
N ILE A 272 -6.03 -6.39 2.95
CA ILE A 272 -5.65 -7.63 2.26
C ILE A 272 -4.21 -7.47 1.75
N PRO A 273 -3.23 -8.22 2.29
CA PRO A 273 -1.85 -8.09 1.85
C PRO A 273 -1.66 -8.43 0.38
N VAL A 274 -0.90 -7.58 -0.32
CA VAL A 274 -0.48 -7.79 -1.70
C VAL A 274 0.95 -8.30 -1.81
N THR A 275 1.24 -9.04 -2.88
CA THR A 275 2.56 -9.62 -3.18
C THR A 275 2.92 -9.40 -4.65
N LEU A 276 4.20 -9.15 -4.90
CA LEU A 276 4.78 -9.04 -6.24
C LEU A 276 5.98 -9.98 -6.33
N SER A 277 6.02 -10.78 -7.39
CA SER A 277 7.17 -11.64 -7.71
C SER A 277 7.89 -11.08 -8.92
N LEU A 278 9.20 -10.89 -8.78
CA LEU A 278 10.08 -10.35 -9.81
C LEU A 278 11.08 -11.41 -10.27
N LYS A 279 11.26 -11.53 -11.58
CA LYS A 279 12.37 -12.24 -12.19
C LYS A 279 13.42 -11.21 -12.59
N VAL A 280 14.60 -11.31 -12.00
CA VAL A 280 15.75 -10.47 -12.39
C VAL A 280 16.52 -11.23 -13.46
N ALA A 281 16.89 -10.55 -14.56
CA ALA A 281 17.79 -11.12 -15.54
C ALA A 281 19.12 -11.51 -14.85
N THR A 282 19.50 -12.77 -14.96
CA THR A 282 20.87 -13.18 -14.70
C THR A 282 21.63 -12.97 -15.99
N ASP A 283 22.62 -12.09 -15.97
CA ASP A 283 23.70 -12.16 -16.95
C ASP A 283 24.25 -13.59 -17.04
#